data_AF-A0A0E2YXK2-F1
#
_entry.id   AF-A0A0E2YXK2-F1
#
_cell.length_a   1.000
_cell.length_b   1.000
_cell.length_c   1.000
_cell.angle_alpha   90.00
_cell.angle_beta   90.00
_cell.angle_gamma   90.00
#
_symmetry.space_group_name_H-M   'P 1'
#
loop_
_entity.id
_entity.type
_entity.pdbx_description
1 polymer ?
#
loop_
_entity_poly.entity_id
_entity_poly.type
_entity_poly.pdbx_seq_one_letter_code
_entity_poly.pdbx_strand_id
1 'polypeptide(L)'
;PLAIIKNGISLLKYEVTDQKSQERFDMMDKAISAITHQISDVMDFVRSKPLVISENTVTSIISKSIKSLAIPDEVKINIEPSDIKIKCDSKQLEIVFNNLITNAMEAMNYQGTMTIKVKEVHGLVQIIVQDLGPGVPL
;
A
#
# COMPACT_ATOMS: atom_id res chain seq x y z
N PRO A 1 -23.55 3.11 10.53
CA PRO A 1 -23.91 4.52 10.16
C PRO A 1 -23.64 4.87 8.69
N LEU A 2 -22.40 4.76 8.20
CA LEU A 2 -22.04 5.08 6.81
C LEU A 2 -22.79 4.26 5.76
N ALA A 3 -22.97 2.95 5.98
CA ALA A 3 -23.74 2.09 5.08
C ALA A 3 -25.20 2.55 4.93
N ILE A 4 -25.81 3.05 6.01
CA ILE A 4 -27.19 3.58 5.99
C ILE A 4 -27.25 4.87 5.16
N ILE A 5 -26.27 5.76 5.34
CA ILE A 5 -26.17 7.02 4.60
C ILE A 5 -25.96 6.75 3.10
N LYS A 6 -25.06 5.82 2.76
CA LYS A 6 -24.79 5.41 1.36
C LYS A 6 -26.03 4.82 0.69
N ASN A 7 -26.78 3.98 1.40
CA ASN A 7 -28.04 3.44 0.90
C ASN A 7 -29.09 4.54 0.68
N GLY A 8 -29.21 5.49 1.61
CA GLY A 8 -30.12 6.63 1.46
C GLY A 8 -29.80 7.49 0.23
N ILE A 9 -28.52 7.79 -0.01
CA ILE A 9 -28.08 8.51 -1.21
C ILE A 9 -28.36 7.70 -2.48
N SER A 10 -28.13 6.39 -2.44
CA SER A 10 -28.40 5.51 -3.59
C SER A 10 -29.89 5.48 -3.96
N LEU A 11 -30.78 5.53 -2.96
CA LEU A 11 -32.23 5.67 -3.17
C LEU A 11 -32.59 7.05 -3.73
N LEU A 12 -32.04 8.13 -3.16
CA LEU A 12 -32.28 9.49 -3.64
C LEU A 12 -31.79 9.72 -5.08
N LYS A 13 -30.67 9.10 -5.46
CA LYS A 13 -30.17 9.09 -6.85
C LYS A 13 -31.14 8.46 -7.84
N TYR A 14 -31.95 7.50 -7.39
CA TYR A 14 -32.97 6.84 -8.20
C TYR A 14 -34.24 7.69 -8.32
N GLU A 15 -34.61 8.41 -7.26
CA GLU A 15 -35.83 9.23 -7.22
C GLU A 15 -35.65 10.63 -7.83
N VAL A 16 -34.47 11.23 -7.71
CA VAL A 16 -34.19 12.62 -8.14
C VAL A 16 -33.23 12.62 -9.31
N THR A 17 -33.70 12.96 -10.50
CA THR A 17 -32.94 12.82 -11.76
C THR A 17 -32.33 14.12 -12.29
N ASP A 18 -32.51 15.26 -11.63
CA ASP A 18 -31.95 16.52 -12.09
C ASP A 18 -30.41 16.54 -11.96
N GLN A 19 -29.74 17.10 -12.97
CA GLN A 19 -28.29 17.07 -13.09
C GLN A 19 -27.58 17.68 -11.87
N LYS A 20 -28.12 18.77 -11.31
CA LYS A 20 -27.52 19.48 -10.18
C LYS A 20 -27.57 18.66 -8.90
N SER A 21 -28.66 17.93 -8.68
CA SER A 21 -28.77 16.97 -7.57
C SER A 21 -27.87 15.76 -7.78
N GLN A 22 -27.76 15.24 -9.00
CA GLN A 22 -26.84 14.14 -9.31
C GLN A 22 -25.37 14.50 -9.03
N GLU A 23 -24.92 15.69 -9.45
CA GLU A 23 -23.58 16.20 -9.13
C GLU A 23 -23.35 16.31 -7.61
N ARG A 24 -24.36 16.71 -6.84
CA ARG A 24 -24.29 16.76 -5.38
C ARG A 24 -24.20 15.37 -4.77
N PHE A 25 -24.98 14.41 -5.24
CA PHE A 25 -24.92 13.03 -4.77
C PHE A 25 -23.56 12.40 -5.06
N ASP A 26 -22.97 12.67 -6.22
CA ASP A 26 -21.61 12.23 -6.56
C ASP A 26 -20.55 12.81 -5.62
N MET A 27 -20.66 14.10 -5.27
CA MET A 27 -19.77 14.70 -4.26
C MET A 27 -19.91 14.02 -2.90
N MET A 28 -21.15 13.69 -2.49
CA MET A 28 -21.40 12.99 -1.22
C MET A 28 -20.86 11.56 -1.24
N ASP A 29 -21.01 10.82 -2.35
CA ASP A 29 -20.45 9.48 -2.50
C ASP A 29 -18.92 9.49 -2.42
N LYS A 30 -18.27 10.46 -3.08
CA LYS A 30 -16.81 10.65 -2.98
C LYS A 30 -16.38 10.91 -1.54
N ALA A 31 -17.09 11.78 -0.80
CA ALA A 31 -16.80 12.07 0.59
C ALA A 31 -16.99 10.83 1.49
N ILE A 32 -18.06 10.05 1.31
CA ILE A 32 -18.29 8.79 2.04
C ILE A 32 -17.19 7.77 1.75
N SER A 33 -16.76 7.66 0.49
CA SER A 33 -15.67 6.76 0.11
C SER A 33 -14.36 7.16 0.77
N ALA A 34 -14.03 8.45 0.77
CA ALA A 34 -12.84 8.98 1.44
C ALA A 34 -12.86 8.71 2.95
N ILE A 35 -13.98 8.96 3.63
CA ILE A 35 -14.14 8.67 5.07
C ILE A 35 -14.04 7.17 5.34
N THR A 36 -14.64 6.33 4.49
CA THR A 36 -14.58 4.87 4.64
C THR A 36 -13.14 4.37 4.53
N HIS A 37 -12.38 4.92 3.58
CA HIS A 37 -10.96 4.60 3.40
C HIS A 37 -10.14 5.02 4.63
N GLN A 38 -10.28 6.26 5.09
CA GLN A 38 -9.58 6.75 6.30
C GLN A 38 -9.89 5.92 7.55
N ILE A 39 -11.16 5.53 7.74
CA ILE A 39 -11.55 4.66 8.87
C ILE A 39 -10.94 3.27 8.70
N SER A 40 -10.87 2.72 7.48
CA SER A 40 -10.20 1.44 7.22
C SER A 40 -8.72 1.52 7.60
N ASP A 41 -8.03 2.59 7.20
CA ASP A 41 -6.61 2.77 7.50
C ASP A 41 -6.37 2.86 9.02
N VAL A 42 -7.22 3.57 9.75
CA VAL A 42 -7.17 3.63 11.22
C VAL A 42 -7.52 2.28 11.84
N MET A 43 -8.54 1.58 11.35
CA MET A 43 -8.94 0.27 11.87
C MET A 43 -7.90 -0.81 11.60
N ASP A 44 -7.20 -0.76 10.46
CA ASP A 44 -6.10 -1.64 10.13
C ASP A 44 -4.86 -1.32 10.95
N PHE A 45 -4.65 -0.06 11.34
CA PHE A 45 -3.64 0.34 12.33
C PHE A 45 -3.96 -0.17 13.75
N VAL A 46 -5.23 -0.12 14.18
CA VAL A 46 -5.67 -0.50 15.54
C VAL A 46 -5.92 -2.01 15.69
N ARG A 47 -6.24 -2.73 14.61
CA ARG A 47 -6.46 -4.18 14.66
C ARG A 47 -5.15 -4.93 14.78
N SER A 48 -4.76 -5.21 16.03
CA SER A 48 -3.80 -6.28 16.34
C SER A 48 -4.44 -7.65 16.06
N LYS A 49 -4.42 -8.08 14.78
CA LYS A 49 -4.63 -9.50 14.44
C LYS A 49 -3.42 -10.30 14.96
N PRO A 50 -3.61 -11.53 15.49
CA PRO A 50 -2.49 -12.39 15.85
C PRO A 50 -1.58 -12.59 14.63
N LEU A 51 -0.27 -12.42 14.81
CA LEU A 51 0.71 -12.67 13.75
C LEU A 51 0.71 -14.15 13.38
N VAL A 52 0.63 -14.45 12.09
CA VAL A 52 0.75 -15.80 11.56
C VAL A 52 2.20 -16.02 11.14
N ILE A 53 3.03 -16.41 12.10
CA ILE A 53 4.47 -16.57 11.88
C ILE A 53 4.78 -17.90 11.16
N SER A 54 5.50 -17.83 10.05
CA SER A 54 6.07 -18.98 9.35
C SER A 54 7.45 -18.65 8.77
N GLU A 55 8.22 -19.67 8.41
CA GLU A 55 9.50 -19.47 7.70
C GLU A 55 9.23 -19.10 6.25
N ASN A 56 9.76 -17.96 5.81
CA ASN A 56 9.56 -17.43 4.47
C ASN A 56 10.88 -16.89 3.90
N THR A 57 11.08 -17.06 2.59
CA THR A 57 12.19 -16.41 1.86
C THR A 57 11.87 -14.94 1.64
N VAL A 58 12.77 -14.03 2.05
CA VAL A 58 12.52 -12.58 2.01
C VAL A 58 12.27 -12.08 0.58
N THR A 59 13.08 -12.54 -0.38
CA THR A 59 12.93 -12.18 -1.81
C THR A 59 11.60 -12.64 -2.41
N SER A 60 11.01 -13.72 -1.89
CA SER A 60 9.67 -14.15 -2.30
C SER A 60 8.58 -13.16 -1.87
N ILE A 61 8.69 -12.62 -0.65
CA ILE A 61 7.74 -11.63 -0.14
C ILE A 61 7.88 -10.31 -0.92
N ILE A 62 9.11 -9.85 -1.16
CA ILE A 62 9.39 -8.66 -1.98
C ILE A 62 8.83 -8.84 -3.40
N SER A 63 9.02 -10.01 -4.00
CA SER A 63 8.49 -10.32 -5.34
C SER A 63 6.96 -10.30 -5.40
N LYS A 64 6.27 -10.76 -4.34
CA LYS A 64 4.80 -10.65 -4.24
C LYS A 64 4.36 -9.19 -4.14
N SER A 65 5.05 -8.42 -3.31
CA SER A 65 4.80 -6.98 -3.10
C SER A 65 4.87 -6.23 -4.45
N ILE A 66 5.97 -6.42 -5.19
CA ILE A 66 6.18 -5.83 -6.53
C ILE A 66 5.08 -6.23 -7.51
N LYS A 67 4.67 -7.51 -7.54
CA LYS A 67 3.57 -7.99 -8.40
C LYS A 67 2.21 -7.41 -8.04
N SER A 68 2.02 -7.01 -6.77
CA SER A 68 0.77 -6.41 -6.29
C SER A 68 0.66 -4.92 -6.62
N LEU A 69 1.75 -4.26 -6.98
CA LEU A 69 1.82 -2.84 -7.28
C LEU A 69 1.75 -2.57 -8.78
N ALA A 70 1.11 -1.46 -9.15
CA ALA A 70 1.18 -0.93 -10.51
C ALA A 70 2.46 -0.08 -10.64
N ILE A 71 3.48 -0.64 -11.28
CA ILE A 71 4.79 0.01 -11.46
C ILE A 71 4.81 0.65 -12.86
N PRO A 72 5.02 1.98 -12.97
CA PRO A 72 5.18 2.66 -14.25
C PRO A 72 6.40 2.16 -15.03
N ASP A 73 6.37 2.22 -16.36
CA ASP A 73 7.45 1.75 -17.23
C ASP A 73 8.77 2.52 -17.00
N GLU A 74 8.66 3.77 -16.54
CA GLU A 74 9.79 4.65 -16.21
C GLU A 74 10.50 4.28 -14.90
N VAL A 75 9.92 3.38 -14.09
CA VAL A 75 10.51 2.89 -12.84
C VAL A 75 11.17 1.53 -13.05
N LYS A 76 12.48 1.47 -12.83
CA LYS A 76 13.23 0.21 -12.80
C LYS A 76 13.44 -0.24 -11.36
N ILE A 77 13.04 -1.46 -11.04
CA ILE A 77 13.31 -2.07 -9.74
C ILE A 77 14.36 -3.16 -9.90
N ASN A 78 15.52 -2.95 -9.28
CA ASN A 78 16.60 -3.94 -9.21
C ASN A 78 16.55 -4.67 -7.87
N ILE A 79 16.41 -5.99 -7.90
CA ILE A 79 16.42 -6.83 -6.70
C ILE A 79 17.69 -7.67 -6.73
N GLU A 80 18.53 -7.53 -5.72
CA GLU A 80 19.66 -8.45 -5.56
C GLU A 80 19.14 -9.82 -5.11
N PRO A 81 19.46 -10.91 -5.84
CA PRO A 81 19.00 -12.24 -5.51
C PRO A 81 19.54 -12.67 -4.13
N SER A 82 18.68 -13.30 -3.34
CA SER A 82 18.99 -13.75 -1.99
C SER A 82 18.06 -14.88 -1.57
N ASP A 83 18.63 -15.91 -0.95
CA ASP A 83 17.91 -17.09 -0.44
C ASP A 83 17.66 -17.01 1.07
N ILE A 84 17.87 -15.83 1.67
CA ILE A 84 17.71 -15.62 3.11
C ILE A 84 16.25 -15.85 3.52
N LYS A 85 16.09 -16.70 4.54
CA LYS A 85 14.80 -17.03 5.15
C LYS A 85 14.69 -16.43 6.54
N ILE A 86 13.48 -15.96 6.88
CA ILE A 86 13.16 -15.43 8.20
C ILE A 86 11.82 -15.98 8.70
N LYS A 87 11.67 -16.09 10.02
CA LYS A 87 10.38 -16.35 10.65
C LYS A 87 9.62 -15.04 10.77
N CYS A 88 8.55 -14.90 9.98
CA CYS A 88 7.76 -13.67 9.92
C CYS A 88 6.31 -13.97 9.55
N ASP A 89 5.45 -12.97 9.71
CA ASP A 89 4.15 -12.94 9.04
C ASP A 89 4.34 -12.33 7.65
N SER A 90 4.28 -13.18 6.63
CA SER A 90 4.57 -12.76 5.26
C SER A 90 3.57 -11.75 4.71
N LYS A 91 2.30 -11.79 5.14
CA LYS A 91 1.28 -10.83 4.71
C LYS A 91 1.52 -9.46 5.32
N GLN A 92 1.93 -9.42 6.59
CA GLN A 92 2.26 -8.16 7.25
C GLN A 92 3.53 -7.54 6.66
N LEU A 93 4.55 -8.34 6.32
CA LEU A 93 5.73 -7.82 5.62
C LEU A 93 5.44 -7.38 4.19
N GLU A 94 4.53 -8.03 3.47
CA GLU A 94 4.08 -7.57 2.15
C GLU A 94 3.49 -6.15 2.24
N ILE A 95 2.69 -5.85 3.28
CA ILE A 95 2.19 -4.48 3.53
C ILE A 95 3.34 -3.50 3.77
N VAL A 96 4.33 -3.88 4.58
CA VAL A 96 5.52 -3.04 4.84
C VAL A 96 6.27 -2.74 3.55
N PHE A 97 6.55 -3.77 2.74
CA PHE A 97 7.26 -3.58 1.47
C PHE A 97 6.44 -2.77 0.47
N ASN A 98 5.12 -2.98 0.39
CA ASN A 98 4.25 -2.17 -0.46
C ASN A 98 4.36 -0.68 -0.10
N ASN A 99 4.30 -0.35 1.19
CA ASN A 99 4.41 1.03 1.65
C ASN A 99 5.80 1.63 1.34
N LEU A 100 6.88 0.88 1.59
CA LEU A 100 8.23 1.36 1.31
C LEU A 100 8.48 1.55 -0.19
N ILE A 101 8.02 0.62 -1.03
CA ILE A 101 8.18 0.71 -2.49
C ILE A 101 7.36 1.86 -3.05
N THR A 102 6.10 2.03 -2.61
CA THR A 102 5.27 3.17 -3.02
C THR A 102 5.92 4.50 -2.65
N ASN A 103 6.37 4.66 -1.40
CA ASN A 103 7.02 5.88 -0.94
C ASN A 103 8.31 6.18 -1.75
N ALA A 104 9.08 5.14 -2.06
CA ALA A 104 10.30 5.27 -2.85
C ALA A 104 10.01 5.65 -4.31
N MET A 105 8.94 5.12 -4.92
CA MET A 105 8.49 5.56 -6.26
C MET A 105 8.03 7.02 -6.25
N GLU A 106 7.26 7.42 -5.24
CA GLU A 106 6.79 8.80 -5.07
C GLU A 106 7.95 9.78 -4.90
N ALA A 107 8.94 9.46 -4.06
CA ALA A 107 10.12 10.29 -3.85
C ALA A 107 10.92 10.52 -5.14
N MET A 108 10.95 9.53 -6.03
CA MET A 108 11.59 9.62 -7.33
C MET A 108 10.71 10.28 -8.42
N ASN A 109 9.52 10.78 -8.07
CA ASN A 109 8.51 11.25 -9.04
C ASN A 109 8.17 10.20 -10.10
N TYR A 110 8.10 8.92 -9.70
CA TYR A 110 7.79 7.78 -10.57
C TYR A 110 8.74 7.60 -11.77
N GLN A 111 9.99 8.05 -11.65
CA GLN A 111 11.00 7.89 -12.69
C GLN A 111 12.36 7.52 -12.09
N GLY A 112 13.08 6.60 -12.72
CA GLY A 112 14.43 6.23 -12.31
C GLY A 112 14.55 4.81 -11.78
N THR A 113 15.49 4.57 -10.88
CA THR A 113 15.84 3.21 -10.43
C THR A 113 15.81 3.09 -8.91
N MET A 114 15.08 2.08 -8.42
CA MET A 114 15.12 1.63 -7.04
C MET A 114 15.92 0.35 -6.93
N THR A 115 16.69 0.19 -5.86
CA THR A 115 17.42 -1.05 -5.55
C THR A 115 16.95 -1.63 -4.22
N ILE A 116 16.66 -2.92 -4.21
CA ILE A 116 16.32 -3.68 -3.01
C ILE A 116 17.38 -4.75 -2.77
N LYS A 117 18.00 -4.73 -1.57
CA LYS A 117 19.05 -5.67 -1.17
C LYS A 117 18.66 -6.39 0.11
N VAL A 118 19.02 -7.67 0.20
CA VAL A 118 18.83 -8.48 1.41
C VAL A 118 20.16 -9.13 1.77
N LYS A 119 20.68 -8.81 2.95
CA LYS A 119 21.96 -9.33 3.43
C LYS A 119 21.90 -9.68 4.91
N GLU A 120 22.74 -10.61 5.33
CA GLU A 120 22.90 -10.95 6.74
C GLU A 120 24.09 -10.15 7.32
N VAL A 121 23.87 -9.46 8.44
CA VAL A 121 24.87 -8.63 9.11
C VAL A 121 24.74 -8.85 10.61
N HIS A 122 25.82 -9.34 11.25
CA HIS A 122 25.87 -9.61 12.70
C HIS A 122 24.71 -10.49 13.22
N GLY A 123 24.33 -11.52 12.44
CA GLY A 123 23.24 -12.44 12.80
C GLY A 123 21.83 -11.84 12.66
N LEU A 124 21.71 -10.65 12.07
CA LEU A 124 20.43 -10.04 11.72
C LEU A 124 20.28 -9.98 10.20
N VAL A 125 19.04 -10.14 9.73
CA VAL A 125 18.71 -9.93 8.32
C VAL A 125 18.43 -8.45 8.09
N GLN A 126 19.30 -7.82 7.30
CA GLN A 126 19.15 -6.43 6.89
C GLN A 126 18.53 -6.38 5.48
N ILE A 127 17.39 -5.70 5.39
CA ILE A 127 16.69 -5.42 4.14
C ILE A 127 16.85 -3.93 3.85
N ILE A 128 17.36 -3.60 2.68
CA ILE A 128 17.66 -2.24 2.26
C ILE A 128 16.80 -1.93 1.04
N VAL A 129 15.95 -0.92 1.15
CA VAL A 129 15.21 -0.32 0.02
C VAL A 129 15.84 1.04 -0.22
N GLN A 130 16.41 1.23 -1.40
CA GLN A 130 17.13 2.45 -1.76
C GLN A 130 16.54 3.04 -3.05
N ASP A 131 16.13 4.30 -2.98
CA ASP A 131 15.71 5.12 -4.11
C ASP A 131 16.77 6.15 -4.50
N LEU A 132 16.52 6.85 -5.60
CA LEU A 132 17.35 7.95 -6.11
C LEU A 132 16.60 9.30 -6.05
N GLY A 133 15.62 9.42 -5.15
CA GLY A 133 14.88 10.65 -4.91
C GLY A 133 15.70 11.69 -4.14
N PRO A 134 15.09 12.84 -3.79
CA PRO A 134 15.77 13.95 -3.11
C PRO A 134 16.15 13.65 -1.66
N GLY A 135 15.79 12.47 -1.13
CA GLY A 135 15.95 12.11 0.27
C GLY A 135 14.92 12.78 1.19
N VAL A 136 15.09 12.56 2.49
CA VAL A 136 14.24 13.16 3.53
C VAL A 136 14.98 14.37 4.13
N PRO A 137 14.34 15.55 4.21
CA PRO A 137 14.93 16.71 4.89
C PRO A 137 15.30 16.37 6.35
N LEU A 138 16.48 16.80 6.78
CA LEU A 138 16.97 16.67 8.17
C LEU A 138 16.57 17.87 9.02
#